data_AF-A0A966DTV7-F1
#
_entry.id   AF-A0A966DTV7-F1
#
_cell.length_a   1.000
_cell.length_b   1.000
_cell.length_c   1.000
_cell.angle_alpha   90.00
_cell.angle_beta   90.00
_cell.angle_gamma   90.00
#
_symmetry.space_group_name_H-M   'P 1'
#
loop_
_entity.id
_entity.type
_entity.pdbx_description
1 polymer ?
#
loop_
_entity_poly.entity_id
_entity_poly.type
_entity_poly.pdbx_seq_one_letter_code
_entity_poly.pdbx_strand_id
1 'polypeptide(L)'
;MSKKHKIKRVTLIERFANAATVATGSSAAFIIATLVIIVWAVTGPIFKYSDTWQLVINTGTTIITFLMVFLIQKAQNKDSKAVHLKLNELIASHEGASNRMVNIEDLSEEEIEQIHKYYVRLSDLAKKEDDLGCTHTIDAAEFNQRNKTARRHKNSGTKNDTSSNSPKSN
;
A
#
# COMPACT_ATOMS: atom_id res chain seq x y z
N MET A 1 33.75 16.18 -7.31
CA MET A 1 32.87 16.77 -8.34
C MET A 1 32.46 15.69 -9.35
N SER A 2 31.45 14.83 -9.06
CA SER A 2 30.82 13.94 -10.07
C SER A 2 29.58 13.20 -9.48
N LYS A 3 28.41 13.86 -9.44
CA LYS A 3 27.11 13.22 -9.16
C LYS A 3 25.99 13.84 -10.02
N LYS A 4 26.22 14.08 -11.32
CA LYS A 4 25.23 14.73 -12.21
C LYS A 4 24.73 13.88 -13.39
N HIS A 5 25.16 12.62 -13.54
CA HIS A 5 24.86 11.83 -14.76
C HIS A 5 23.76 10.74 -14.65
N LYS A 6 23.16 10.48 -13.49
CA LYS A 6 22.12 9.41 -13.35
C LYS A 6 20.66 9.84 -13.52
N ILE A 7 20.35 11.14 -13.57
CA ILE A 7 18.95 11.63 -13.51
C ILE A 7 18.25 11.75 -14.89
N LYS A 8 18.99 11.83 -16.01
CA LYS A 8 18.37 12.12 -17.33
C LYS A 8 17.71 10.94 -18.07
N ARG A 9 18.11 9.68 -17.82
CA ARG A 9 17.55 8.53 -18.60
C ARG A 9 16.19 8.07 -18.08
N VAL A 10 15.99 8.12 -16.78
CA VAL A 10 14.75 7.70 -16.12
C VAL A 10 13.57 8.55 -16.62
N THR A 11 13.79 9.86 -16.75
CA THR A 11 12.75 10.82 -17.18
C THR A 11 12.27 10.65 -18.63
N LEU A 12 13.13 10.18 -19.55
CA LEU A 12 12.74 10.00 -20.96
C LEU A 12 11.90 8.75 -21.17
N ILE A 13 12.29 7.63 -20.56
CA ILE A 13 11.53 6.38 -20.61
C ILE A 13 10.23 6.53 -19.82
N GLU A 14 10.21 7.30 -18.73
CA GLU A 14 8.98 7.63 -18.00
C GLU A 14 8.04 8.52 -18.80
N ARG A 15 8.55 9.56 -19.47
CA ARG A 15 7.73 10.41 -20.36
C ARG A 15 7.18 9.63 -21.54
N PHE A 16 8.00 8.81 -22.18
CA PHE A 16 7.56 7.95 -23.28
C PHE A 16 6.54 6.92 -22.80
N ALA A 17 6.77 6.27 -21.65
CA ALA A 17 5.83 5.32 -21.09
C ALA A 17 4.49 5.97 -20.74
N ASN A 18 4.49 7.12 -20.06
CA ASN A 18 3.27 7.86 -19.76
C ASN A 18 2.55 8.32 -21.03
N ALA A 19 3.28 8.86 -22.01
CA ALA A 19 2.70 9.27 -23.28
C ALA A 19 2.12 8.07 -24.05
N ALA A 20 2.81 6.94 -24.05
CA ALA A 20 2.35 5.70 -24.66
C ALA A 20 1.09 5.16 -23.97
N THR A 21 1.05 5.13 -22.63
CA THR A 21 -0.13 4.70 -21.86
C THR A 21 -1.34 5.62 -22.08
N VAL A 22 -1.14 6.94 -22.10
CA VAL A 22 -2.21 7.90 -22.39
C VAL A 22 -2.69 7.79 -23.83
N ALA A 23 -1.76 7.59 -24.78
CA ALA A 23 -2.09 7.40 -26.18
C ALA A 23 -2.90 6.11 -26.37
N THR A 24 -2.41 4.96 -25.88
CA THR A 24 -3.10 3.66 -26.05
C THR A 24 -4.45 3.59 -25.32
N GLY A 25 -4.65 4.37 -24.26
CA GLY A 25 -5.94 4.46 -23.56
C GLY A 25 -6.96 5.41 -24.21
N SER A 26 -6.59 6.20 -25.22
CA SER A 26 -7.47 7.19 -25.84
C SER A 26 -8.34 6.60 -26.95
N SER A 27 -9.58 7.07 -27.09
CA SER A 27 -10.50 6.72 -28.18
C SER A 27 -9.90 6.97 -29.57
N ALA A 28 -9.04 7.97 -29.71
CA ALA A 28 -8.35 8.27 -30.97
C ALA A 28 -7.37 7.15 -31.38
N ALA A 29 -6.66 6.55 -30.42
CA ALA A 29 -5.75 5.44 -30.72
C ALA A 29 -6.48 4.18 -31.14
N PHE A 30 -7.67 3.92 -30.58
CA PHE A 30 -8.52 2.83 -31.03
C PHE A 30 -8.90 3.00 -32.51
N ILE A 31 -9.36 4.19 -32.90
CA ILE A 31 -9.72 4.48 -34.30
C ILE A 31 -8.51 4.29 -35.23
N ILE A 32 -7.34 4.81 -34.84
CA ILE A 32 -6.10 4.64 -35.62
C ILE A 32 -5.73 3.15 -35.74
N ALA A 33 -5.79 2.38 -34.66
CA ALA A 33 -5.48 0.95 -34.66
C ALA A 33 -6.46 0.18 -35.57
N THR A 34 -7.76 0.50 -35.52
CA THR A 34 -8.76 -0.09 -36.41
C THR A 34 -8.48 0.23 -37.87
N LEU A 35 -8.12 1.48 -38.19
CA LEU A 35 -7.75 1.87 -39.56
C LEU A 35 -6.52 1.10 -40.06
N VAL A 36 -5.51 0.91 -39.22
CA VAL A 36 -4.32 0.12 -39.57
C VAL A 36 -4.71 -1.33 -39.91
N ILE A 37 -5.58 -1.95 -39.12
CA ILE A 37 -6.08 -3.31 -39.39
C ILE A 37 -6.85 -3.37 -40.71
N ILE A 38 -7.70 -2.37 -41.00
CA ILE A 38 -8.45 -2.28 -42.25
C ILE A 38 -7.50 -2.15 -43.46
N VAL A 39 -6.50 -1.27 -43.39
CA VAL A 39 -5.51 -1.09 -44.46
C VAL A 39 -4.71 -2.38 -44.69
N TRP A 40 -4.32 -3.06 -43.61
CA TRP A 40 -3.65 -4.36 -43.70
C TRP A 40 -4.56 -5.42 -44.36
N ALA A 41 -5.83 -5.49 -43.99
CA ALA A 41 -6.79 -6.43 -44.57
C ALA A 41 -7.01 -6.18 -46.07
N VAL A 42 -7.13 -4.90 -46.49
CA VAL A 42 -7.30 -4.51 -47.89
C VAL A 42 -6.04 -4.73 -48.73
N THR A 43 -4.86 -4.71 -48.13
CA THR A 43 -3.62 -5.07 -48.83
C THR A 43 -3.45 -6.59 -48.98
N GLY A 44 -4.18 -7.41 -48.24
CA GLY A 44 -4.12 -8.88 -48.32
C GLY A 44 -4.35 -9.47 -49.72
N PRO A 45 -5.42 -9.08 -50.45
CA PRO A 45 -5.67 -9.52 -51.83
C PRO A 45 -4.53 -9.20 -52.81
N ILE A 46 -3.84 -8.06 -52.64
CA ILE A 46 -2.71 -7.65 -53.48
C ILE A 46 -1.54 -8.62 -53.29
N PHE A 47 -1.30 -9.05 -52.04
CA PHE A 47 -0.24 -10.00 -51.68
C PHE A 47 -0.68 -11.47 -51.72
N LYS A 48 -1.89 -11.77 -52.23
CA LYS A 48 -2.47 -13.12 -52.27
C LYS A 48 -2.47 -13.82 -50.91
N TYR A 49 -2.64 -13.07 -49.82
CA TYR A 49 -2.58 -13.60 -48.45
C TYR A 49 -1.32 -14.43 -48.14
N SER A 50 -0.17 -14.00 -48.69
CA SER A 50 1.11 -14.71 -48.55
C SER A 50 1.57 -14.86 -47.09
N ASP A 51 2.46 -15.83 -46.86
CA ASP A 51 3.07 -16.08 -45.55
C ASP A 51 3.78 -14.83 -45.02
N THR A 52 4.42 -14.03 -45.90
CA THR A 52 5.06 -12.77 -45.52
C THR A 52 4.04 -11.72 -45.05
N TRP A 53 2.88 -11.64 -45.68
CA TRP A 53 1.82 -10.70 -45.30
C TRP A 53 1.22 -11.03 -43.92
N GLN A 54 1.07 -12.33 -43.60
CA GLN A 54 0.66 -12.79 -42.27
C GLN A 54 1.77 -12.61 -41.23
N LEU A 55 3.03 -12.90 -41.60
CA LEU A 55 4.19 -12.76 -40.73
C LEU A 55 4.34 -11.32 -40.23
N VAL A 56 4.17 -10.32 -41.11
CA VAL A 56 4.32 -8.91 -40.74
C VAL A 56 3.37 -8.51 -39.61
N ILE A 57 2.09 -8.91 -39.65
CA ILE A 57 1.15 -8.54 -38.58
C ILE A 57 1.37 -9.36 -37.31
N ASN A 58 1.68 -10.65 -37.44
CA ASN A 58 1.89 -11.53 -36.29
C ASN A 58 3.15 -11.11 -35.53
N THR A 59 4.25 -10.86 -36.24
CA THR A 59 5.51 -10.38 -35.65
C THR A 59 5.34 -8.97 -35.08
N GLY A 60 4.70 -8.05 -35.83
CA GLY A 60 4.47 -6.69 -35.37
C GLY A 60 3.64 -6.62 -34.10
N THR A 61 2.51 -7.33 -34.06
CA THR A 61 1.62 -7.38 -32.90
C THR A 61 2.31 -8.02 -31.71
N THR A 62 3.13 -9.06 -31.91
CA THR A 62 3.89 -9.71 -30.83
C THR A 62 4.88 -8.74 -30.18
N ILE A 63 5.64 -7.98 -30.97
CA ILE A 63 6.58 -6.97 -30.46
C ILE A 63 5.81 -5.88 -29.69
N ILE A 64 4.73 -5.35 -30.26
CA ILE A 64 3.91 -4.32 -29.62
C ILE A 64 3.34 -4.84 -28.30
N THR A 65 2.80 -6.06 -28.29
CA THR A 65 2.23 -6.68 -27.09
C THR A 65 3.29 -6.90 -26.03
N PHE A 66 4.48 -7.39 -26.39
CA PHE A 66 5.60 -7.55 -25.46
C PHE A 66 5.98 -6.22 -24.81
N LEU A 67 6.11 -5.15 -25.61
CA LEU A 67 6.38 -3.81 -25.09
C LEU A 67 5.22 -3.29 -24.22
N MET A 68 3.98 -3.52 -24.63
CA MET A 68 2.78 -3.09 -23.91
C MET A 68 2.72 -3.70 -22.51
N VAL A 69 3.08 -4.99 -22.35
CA VAL A 69 3.13 -5.65 -21.04
C VAL A 69 4.08 -4.92 -20.10
N PHE A 70 5.29 -4.55 -20.55
CA PHE A 70 6.22 -3.77 -19.71
C PHE A 70 5.71 -2.35 -19.40
N LEU A 71 5.05 -1.70 -20.37
CA LEU A 71 4.47 -0.37 -20.17
C LEU A 71 3.34 -0.40 -19.14
N ILE A 72 2.46 -1.40 -19.23
CA ILE A 72 1.38 -1.63 -18.25
C ILE A 72 1.97 -1.91 -16.88
N GLN A 73 2.94 -2.83 -16.76
CA GLN A 73 3.60 -3.13 -15.48
C GLN A 73 4.26 -1.89 -14.87
N LYS A 74 4.89 -1.03 -15.69
CA LYS A 74 5.49 0.23 -15.22
C LYS A 74 4.45 1.25 -14.74
N ALA A 75 3.34 1.40 -15.48
CA ALA A 75 2.24 2.27 -15.08
C ALA A 75 1.61 1.78 -13.77
N GLN A 76 1.31 0.49 -13.69
CA GLN A 76 0.76 -0.16 -12.49
C GLN A 76 1.69 -0.03 -11.28
N ASN A 77 3.01 -0.22 -11.44
CA ASN A 77 3.97 -0.07 -10.33
C ASN A 77 3.97 1.34 -9.73
N LYS A 78 3.74 2.38 -10.53
CA LYS A 78 3.63 3.75 -10.03
C LYS A 78 2.29 3.99 -9.32
N ASP A 79 1.20 3.48 -9.90
CA ASP A 79 -0.14 3.67 -9.35
C ASP A 79 -0.33 2.92 -8.04
N SER A 80 0.18 1.69 -7.91
CA SER A 80 0.18 0.94 -6.66
C SER A 80 0.86 1.73 -5.53
N LYS A 81 2.05 2.29 -5.78
CA LYS A 81 2.76 3.12 -4.78
C LYS A 81 1.97 4.35 -4.37
N ALA A 82 1.26 4.99 -5.30
CA ALA A 82 0.43 6.16 -4.99
C ALA A 82 -0.80 5.77 -4.14
N VAL A 83 -1.40 4.61 -4.38
CA VAL A 83 -2.49 4.07 -3.57
C VAL A 83 -2.02 3.78 -2.14
N HIS A 84 -0.88 3.09 -2.00
CA HIS A 84 -0.27 2.81 -0.69
C HIS A 84 -0.02 4.09 0.11
N LEU A 85 0.57 5.11 -0.51
CA LEU A 85 0.84 6.38 0.18
C LEU A 85 -0.43 7.11 0.62
N LYS A 86 -1.48 7.12 -0.21
CA LYS A 86 -2.78 7.72 0.15
C LYS A 86 -3.47 6.95 1.29
N LEU A 87 -3.38 5.63 1.30
CA LEU A 87 -3.92 4.80 2.36
C LEU A 87 -3.15 5.00 3.67
N ASN A 88 -1.82 5.06 3.59
CA ASN A 88 -0.96 5.34 4.74
C ASN A 88 -1.28 6.70 5.38
N GLU A 89 -1.52 7.74 4.57
CA GLU A 89 -1.97 9.05 5.06
C GLU A 89 -3.34 8.98 5.75
N LEU A 90 -4.32 8.28 5.15
CA LEU A 90 -5.64 8.09 5.75
C LEU A 90 -5.58 7.34 7.09
N ILE A 91 -4.80 6.24 7.15
CA ILE A 91 -4.58 5.46 8.36
C ILE A 91 -3.89 6.35 9.42
N ALA A 92 -2.83 7.08 9.06
CA ALA A 92 -2.14 7.97 9.98
C ALA A 92 -3.03 9.12 10.50
N SER A 93 -3.97 9.61 9.69
CA SER A 93 -4.91 10.68 10.06
C SER A 93 -6.06 10.21 10.99
N HIS A 94 -6.25 8.91 11.17
CA HIS A 94 -7.30 8.36 12.03
C HIS A 94 -6.76 8.13 13.46
N GLU A 95 -7.27 8.90 14.43
CA GLU A 95 -6.91 8.78 15.85
C GLU A 95 -7.28 7.37 16.35
N GLY A 96 -6.26 6.51 16.53
CA GLY A 96 -6.41 5.11 16.97
C GLY A 96 -5.88 4.06 16.00
N ALA A 97 -5.51 4.43 14.78
CA ALA A 97 -4.81 3.51 13.88
C ALA A 97 -3.39 3.25 14.41
N SER A 98 -3.06 1.98 14.68
CA SER A 98 -1.71 1.62 15.11
C SER A 98 -0.71 1.99 14.01
N ASN A 99 0.30 2.80 14.35
CA ASN A 99 1.41 3.20 13.47
C ASN A 99 2.14 2.00 12.82
N ARG A 100 1.86 0.77 13.27
CA ARG A 100 2.37 -0.49 12.74
C ARG A 100 1.61 -0.99 11.49
N MET A 101 0.43 -0.45 11.20
CA MET A 101 -0.34 -0.74 9.97
C MET A 101 0.05 0.20 8.83
N VAL A 102 0.46 1.43 9.17
CA VAL A 102 1.06 2.38 8.22
C VAL A 102 2.33 1.71 7.68
N ASN A 103 2.40 1.52 6.36
CA ASN A 103 3.52 0.88 5.67
C ASN A 103 3.61 -0.66 5.76
N ILE A 104 2.47 -1.36 5.94
CA ILE A 104 2.44 -2.83 6.01
C ILE A 104 3.04 -3.53 4.79
N GLU A 105 2.98 -2.89 3.61
CA GLU A 105 3.55 -3.43 2.36
C GLU A 105 5.09 -3.56 2.35
N ASP A 106 5.79 -2.86 3.24
CA ASP A 106 7.26 -2.86 3.28
C ASP A 106 7.83 -3.84 4.34
N LEU A 107 6.97 -4.49 5.14
CA LEU A 107 7.40 -5.47 6.14
C LEU A 107 7.75 -6.81 5.50
N SER A 108 8.63 -7.56 6.16
CA SER A 108 8.92 -8.95 5.78
C SER A 108 7.72 -9.86 6.05
N GLU A 109 7.66 -10.99 5.34
CA GLU A 109 6.58 -11.98 5.51
C GLU A 109 6.43 -12.45 6.97
N GLU A 110 7.55 -12.63 7.68
CA GLU A 110 7.58 -13.03 9.09
C GLU A 110 6.91 -11.97 9.99
N GLU A 111 7.15 -10.69 9.72
CA GLU A 111 6.55 -9.59 10.47
C GLU A 111 5.05 -9.43 10.16
N ILE A 112 4.65 -9.62 8.91
CA ILE A 112 3.24 -9.66 8.49
C ILE A 112 2.51 -10.79 9.23
N GLU A 113 3.11 -11.97 9.32
CA GLU A 113 2.52 -13.10 10.03
C GLU A 113 2.38 -12.85 11.54
N GLN A 114 3.34 -12.17 12.16
CA GLN A 114 3.25 -11.75 13.57
C GLN A 114 2.12 -10.75 13.81
N ILE A 115 1.95 -9.77 12.92
CA ILE A 115 0.85 -8.80 12.98
C ILE A 115 -0.49 -9.51 12.82
N HIS A 116 -0.60 -10.42 11.85
CA HIS A 116 -1.80 -11.24 11.64
C HIS A 116 -2.15 -12.05 12.90
N LYS A 117 -1.19 -12.77 13.50
CA LYS A 117 -1.39 -13.53 14.74
C LYS A 117 -1.84 -12.65 15.91
N TYR A 118 -1.31 -11.44 16.02
CA TYR A 118 -1.71 -10.46 17.03
C TYR A 118 -3.18 -10.03 16.85
N TYR A 119 -3.60 -9.70 15.62
CA TYR A 119 -4.98 -9.27 15.34
C TYR A 119 -5.99 -10.42 15.45
N VAL A 120 -5.64 -11.63 15.03
CA VAL A 120 -6.48 -12.83 15.22
C VAL A 120 -6.71 -13.06 16.72
N ARG A 121 -5.65 -13.01 17.53
CA ARG A 121 -5.77 -13.14 18.99
C ARG A 121 -6.62 -12.02 19.59
N LEU A 122 -6.46 -10.78 19.12
CA LEU A 122 -7.28 -9.66 19.57
C LEU A 122 -8.76 -9.84 19.22
N SER A 123 -9.07 -10.31 18.00
CA SER A 123 -10.44 -10.61 17.58
C SER A 123 -11.06 -11.77 18.37
N ASP A 124 -10.28 -12.81 18.67
CA ASP A 124 -10.74 -13.94 19.49
C ASP A 124 -11.03 -13.53 20.93
N LEU A 125 -10.21 -12.63 21.49
CA LEU A 125 -10.44 -12.04 22.81
C LEU A 125 -11.71 -11.17 22.79
N ALA A 126 -11.88 -10.32 21.78
CA ALA A 126 -13.08 -9.49 21.63
C ALA A 126 -14.36 -10.35 21.46
N LYS A 127 -14.30 -11.45 20.69
CA LYS A 127 -15.40 -12.41 20.55
C LYS A 127 -15.73 -13.14 21.86
N LYS A 128 -14.73 -13.40 22.71
CA LYS A 128 -14.96 -13.98 24.04
C LYS A 128 -15.54 -12.98 25.03
N GLU A 129 -15.34 -11.69 24.81
CA GLU A 129 -15.94 -10.61 25.60
C GLU A 129 -17.36 -10.23 25.11
N ASP A 130 -17.82 -10.75 23.96
CA ASP A 130 -19.12 -10.48 23.34
C ASP A 130 -20.31 -11.20 24.01
N ASP A 131 -20.24 -11.45 25.32
CA ASP A 131 -21.40 -11.90 26.13
C ASP A 131 -22.01 -10.78 26.99
N LEU A 132 -21.45 -9.56 27.04
CA LEU A 132 -22.15 -8.41 27.64
C LEU A 132 -21.68 -7.07 27.06
N GLY A 133 -22.37 -6.58 26.03
CA GLY A 133 -22.89 -5.21 25.95
C GLY A 133 -21.96 -4.02 26.27
N CYS A 134 -20.67 -4.07 25.99
CA CYS A 134 -19.78 -2.91 26.12
C CYS A 134 -18.81 -2.83 24.94
N THR A 135 -19.09 -1.92 24.00
CA THR A 135 -18.09 -1.44 23.03
C THR A 135 -17.01 -0.69 23.79
N HIS A 136 -15.94 -1.38 24.20
CA HIS A 136 -14.75 -0.72 24.72
C HIS A 136 -13.89 -0.26 23.54
N THR A 137 -14.13 0.97 23.08
CA THR A 137 -13.12 1.75 22.36
C THR A 137 -11.83 1.74 23.18
N ILE A 138 -10.68 1.79 22.49
CA ILE A 138 -9.33 1.77 23.10
C ILE A 138 -9.18 2.83 24.22
N ASP A 139 -9.99 3.89 24.20
CA ASP A 139 -10.16 4.88 25.26
C ASP A 139 -10.48 4.29 26.65
N ALA A 140 -11.23 3.20 26.75
CA ALA A 140 -11.56 2.58 28.03
C ALA A 140 -10.36 1.82 28.65
N ALA A 141 -9.50 1.25 27.80
CA ALA A 141 -8.26 0.62 28.23
C ALA A 141 -7.23 1.67 28.69
N GLU A 142 -7.13 2.80 27.98
CA GLU A 142 -6.26 3.92 28.38
C GLU A 142 -6.75 4.64 29.66
N PHE A 143 -8.06 4.81 29.85
CA PHE A 143 -8.62 5.39 31.09
C PHE A 143 -8.30 4.53 32.32
N ASN A 144 -8.41 3.20 32.18
CA ASN A 144 -8.05 2.27 33.24
C ASN A 144 -6.54 2.25 33.52
N GLN A 145 -5.70 2.40 32.49
CA GLN A 145 -4.25 2.48 32.64
C GLN A 145 -3.84 3.80 33.34
N ARG A 146 -4.43 4.95 32.94
CA ARG A 146 -4.24 6.26 33.60
C ARG A 146 -4.71 6.25 35.06
N ASN A 147 -5.85 5.62 35.37
CA ASN A 147 -6.30 5.49 36.75
C ASN A 147 -5.40 4.55 37.58
N LYS A 148 -4.86 3.48 36.99
CA LYS A 148 -3.90 2.60 37.67
C LYS A 148 -2.56 3.30 37.95
N THR A 149 -2.04 4.10 37.01
CA THR A 149 -0.80 4.86 37.22
C THR A 149 -1.00 6.01 38.21
N ALA A 150 -2.13 6.73 38.16
CA ALA A 150 -2.50 7.75 39.15
C ALA A 150 -2.67 7.16 40.57
N ARG A 151 -3.28 5.96 40.70
CA ARG A 151 -3.41 5.27 41.99
C ARG A 151 -2.07 4.77 42.55
N ARG A 152 -1.14 4.30 41.70
CA ARG A 152 0.23 3.92 42.14
C ARG A 152 0.98 5.12 42.71
N HIS A 153 0.83 6.32 42.12
CA HIS A 153 1.45 7.54 42.62
C HIS A 153 0.84 8.06 43.94
N LYS A 154 -0.47 7.86 44.16
CA LYS A 154 -1.14 8.24 45.41
C LYS A 154 -0.77 7.31 46.57
N ASN A 155 -0.59 6.01 46.31
CA ASN A 155 -0.24 5.02 47.35
C ASN A 155 1.23 5.06 47.78
N SER A 156 2.13 5.66 46.99
CA SER A 156 3.53 5.90 47.38
C SER A 156 3.71 7.16 48.25
N GLY A 157 2.71 8.04 48.34
CA GLY A 157 2.75 9.23 49.19
C GLY A 157 2.25 9.00 50.62
N THR A 158 1.33 8.05 50.84
CA THR A 158 0.66 7.86 52.16
C THR A 158 1.43 6.96 53.12
N LYS A 159 2.52 6.29 52.69
CA LYS A 159 3.23 5.31 53.52
C LYS A 159 4.30 5.90 54.47
N ASN A 160 4.46 7.23 54.53
CA ASN A 160 5.50 7.88 55.34
C ASN A 160 5.05 8.47 56.68
N ASP A 161 3.74 8.49 57.02
CA ASP A 161 3.25 9.24 58.20
C ASP A 161 2.72 8.38 59.36
N THR A 162 2.97 7.06 59.40
CA THR A 162 2.43 6.22 60.50
C THR A 162 3.48 5.51 61.36
N SER A 163 4.73 5.98 61.38
CA SER A 163 5.77 5.40 62.25
C SER A 163 6.58 6.48 62.99
N SER A 164 5.93 7.31 63.81
CA SER A 164 6.63 8.07 64.86
C SER A 164 5.66 8.52 65.97
N ASN A 165 5.26 7.59 66.85
CA ASN A 165 4.81 7.83 68.24
C ASN A 165 4.56 6.43 68.85
N SER A 166 5.21 5.93 69.91
CA SER A 166 5.96 6.47 71.06
C SER A 166 6.84 5.29 71.59
N PRO A 167 7.38 5.24 72.83
CA PRO A 167 7.99 6.24 73.73
C PRO A 167 9.43 5.82 74.16
N LYS A 168 10.24 6.73 74.75
CA LYS A 168 11.38 6.30 75.59
C LYS A 168 11.45 7.07 76.91
N SER A 169 11.16 6.30 77.96
CA SER A 169 11.71 6.32 79.32
C SER A 169 13.10 6.98 79.44
N ASN A 170 13.21 7.95 80.35
CA ASN A 170 14.22 7.96 81.42
C ASN A 170 13.73 8.85 82.57
#